data_AF-A0A8H4HCU8-F1
#
_entry.id   AF-A0A8H4HCU8-F1
#
_cell.length_a   1.000
_cell.length_b   1.000
_cell.length_c   1.000
_cell.angle_alpha   90.00
_cell.angle_beta   90.00
_cell.angle_gamma   90.00
#
_symmetry.space_group_name_H-M   'P 1'
#
loop_
_entity.id
_entity.type
_entity.pdbx_description
1 polymer ?
#
loop_
_entity_poly.entity_id
_entity_poly.type
_entity_poly.pdbx_seq_one_letter_code
_entity_poly.pdbx_strand_id
1 'polypeptide(L)'
;MLKPVVLFSLLLAAATASPTPTEDLVPRACGTLGPSVIDVLRVSTPDNASPGQQFTVSRAGYPPYNTQISAITFNYIPQGATGCMLEIDIPVLTQPNQIAEGATQVDIWTTDPWDWYSLPTYNRPPKRREMVGTYIFPTQPTTEESKRIIASNTCSDTMSFLVELSNWQTQSGSVNFYNTLGGKQGIVPIGFRMIFNC
;
A
#
# COMPACT_ATOMS: atom_id res chain seq x y z
N MET A 1 -69.82 12.18 46.09
CA MET A 1 -69.26 13.53 45.87
C MET A 1 -67.88 13.40 45.21
N LEU A 2 -67.52 14.40 44.40
CA LEU A 2 -66.74 14.34 43.14
C LEU A 2 -65.31 13.73 43.19
N LYS A 3 -64.94 13.07 42.08
CA LYS A 3 -63.58 12.62 41.70
C LYS A 3 -62.62 13.81 41.45
N PRO A 4 -61.32 13.71 41.73
CA PRO A 4 -60.33 14.59 41.14
C PRO A 4 -59.74 13.96 39.87
N VAL A 5 -59.78 14.72 38.77
CA VAL A 5 -59.08 14.46 37.52
C VAL A 5 -57.67 15.03 37.66
N VAL A 6 -56.65 14.19 37.51
CA VAL A 6 -55.24 14.62 37.49
C VAL A 6 -54.91 15.08 36.07
N LEU A 7 -54.58 16.36 35.94
CA LEU A 7 -54.16 17.02 34.70
C LEU A 7 -52.72 16.59 34.36
N PHE A 8 -52.50 15.98 33.20
CA PHE A 8 -51.18 15.61 32.69
C PHE A 8 -50.66 16.76 31.81
N SER A 9 -49.65 17.49 32.30
CA SER A 9 -48.98 18.55 31.53
C SER A 9 -48.01 17.92 30.53
N LEU A 10 -48.32 17.99 29.23
CA LEU A 10 -47.41 17.65 28.13
C LEU A 10 -46.34 18.74 28.01
N LEU A 11 -45.08 18.43 28.33
CA LEU A 11 -43.93 19.20 27.86
C LEU A 11 -43.63 18.80 26.41
N LEU A 12 -44.00 19.64 25.44
CA LEU A 12 -43.46 19.54 24.08
C LEU A 12 -42.02 20.06 24.09
N ALA A 13 -41.05 19.14 24.11
CA ALA A 13 -39.68 19.45 23.74
C ALA A 13 -39.64 19.69 22.22
N ALA A 14 -39.51 20.95 21.81
CA ALA A 14 -39.22 21.28 20.42
C ALA A 14 -37.77 20.87 20.12
N ALA A 15 -37.60 19.69 19.52
CA ALA A 15 -36.33 19.31 18.91
C ALA A 15 -36.10 20.22 17.70
N THR A 16 -35.33 21.29 17.87
CA THR A 16 -34.82 22.08 16.75
C THR A 16 -33.78 21.22 16.04
N ALA A 17 -34.19 20.54 14.98
CA ALA A 17 -33.26 19.93 14.04
C ALA A 17 -32.40 21.08 13.47
N SER A 18 -31.15 21.17 13.94
CA SER A 18 -30.17 22.03 13.30
C SER A 18 -30.05 21.58 11.84
N PRO A 19 -30.12 22.49 10.86
CA PRO A 19 -29.86 22.11 9.48
C PRO A 19 -28.44 21.55 9.42
N THR A 20 -28.32 20.28 9.02
CA THR A 20 -27.04 19.72 8.60
C THR A 20 -26.53 20.64 7.49
N PRO A 21 -25.32 21.20 7.57
CA PRO A 21 -24.78 22.02 6.49
C PRO A 21 -24.79 21.19 5.21
N THR A 22 -25.65 21.55 4.27
CA THR A 22 -25.62 21.05 2.89
C THR A 22 -24.51 21.80 2.16
N GLU A 23 -23.28 21.70 2.65
CA GLU A 23 -22.15 21.95 1.77
C GLU A 23 -22.16 20.82 0.75
N ASP A 24 -22.33 21.18 -0.52
CA ASP A 24 -22.08 20.28 -1.63
C ASP A 24 -20.69 19.68 -1.42
N LEU A 25 -20.64 18.42 -0.99
CA LEU A 25 -19.39 17.67 -0.84
C LEU A 25 -18.86 17.41 -2.25
N VAL A 26 -18.17 18.41 -2.81
CA VAL A 26 -17.44 18.26 -4.06
C VAL A 26 -16.46 17.11 -3.85
N PRO A 27 -16.48 16.07 -4.70
CA PRO A 27 -15.52 14.98 -4.62
C PRO A 27 -14.10 15.55 -4.60
N ARG A 28 -13.36 15.28 -3.53
CA ARG A 28 -11.97 15.73 -3.43
C ARG A 28 -11.18 15.00 -4.53
N ALA A 29 -10.47 15.77 -5.34
CA ALA A 29 -9.54 15.19 -6.29
C ALA A 29 -8.42 14.49 -5.50
N CYS A 30 -8.35 13.17 -5.62
CA CYS A 30 -7.30 12.37 -5.01
C CYS A 30 -5.91 12.83 -5.47
N GLY A 31 -5.02 13.06 -4.51
CA GLY A 31 -3.60 13.18 -4.78
C GLY A 31 -2.98 11.81 -5.01
N THR A 32 -1.93 11.76 -5.84
CA THR A 32 -1.14 10.53 -6.04
C THR A 32 0.35 10.83 -5.98
N LEU A 33 1.11 9.86 -5.48
CA LEU A 33 2.56 9.97 -5.30
C LEU A 33 3.20 8.60 -5.55
N GLY A 34 4.21 8.54 -6.42
CA GLY A 34 5.01 7.33 -6.59
C GLY A 34 6.02 7.14 -5.45
N PRO A 35 6.62 5.95 -5.31
CA PRO A 35 7.69 5.73 -4.36
C PRO A 35 8.83 6.71 -4.64
N SER A 36 9.36 7.29 -3.59
CA SER A 36 10.59 8.08 -3.69
C SER A 36 11.81 7.18 -3.91
N VAL A 37 11.80 5.99 -3.28
CA VAL A 37 12.82 4.95 -3.42
C VAL A 37 12.16 3.59 -3.25
N ILE A 38 12.58 2.62 -4.07
CA ILE A 38 12.46 1.19 -3.83
C ILE A 38 13.87 0.63 -3.66
N ASP A 39 14.13 -0.04 -2.55
CA ASP A 39 15.40 -0.73 -2.29
C ASP A 39 15.20 -2.24 -2.33
N VAL A 40 16.04 -2.94 -3.09
CA VAL A 40 16.04 -4.40 -3.17
C VAL A 40 17.12 -4.96 -2.26
N LEU A 41 16.69 -5.52 -1.14
CA LEU A 41 17.54 -6.12 -0.12
C LEU A 41 17.87 -7.55 -0.54
N ARG A 42 19.16 -7.85 -0.76
CA ARG A 42 19.60 -9.15 -1.31
C ARG A 42 20.51 -9.90 -0.34
N VAL A 43 20.26 -11.20 -0.20
CA VAL A 43 21.13 -12.11 0.57
C VAL A 43 22.55 -12.17 -0.01
N SER A 44 22.69 -12.06 -1.34
CA SER A 44 23.99 -12.11 -2.02
C SER A 44 24.91 -10.92 -1.72
N THR A 45 24.34 -9.80 -1.27
CA THR A 45 25.07 -8.57 -0.91
C THR A 45 24.42 -7.94 0.33
N PRO A 46 24.48 -8.62 1.49
CA PRO A 46 23.50 -8.41 2.55
C PRO A 46 23.69 -7.11 3.34
N ASP A 47 24.84 -6.46 3.20
CA ASP A 47 25.16 -5.16 3.80
C ASP A 47 25.18 -4.01 2.79
N ASN A 48 24.88 -4.26 1.51
CA ASN A 48 24.82 -3.24 0.47
C ASN A 48 23.36 -2.91 0.16
N ALA A 49 23.04 -1.61 0.22
CA ALA A 49 21.78 -1.09 -0.29
C ALA A 49 21.77 -1.14 -1.83
N SER A 50 20.59 -1.28 -2.41
CA SER A 50 20.35 -1.25 -3.85
C SER A 50 19.15 -0.36 -4.19
N PRO A 51 19.25 0.95 -3.88
CA PRO A 51 18.16 1.88 -4.09
C PRO A 51 17.90 2.13 -5.58
N GLY A 52 16.64 2.34 -5.93
CA GLY A 52 16.21 2.66 -7.28
C GLY A 52 14.69 2.72 -7.35
N GLN A 53 14.14 2.23 -8.47
CA GLN A 53 12.70 2.01 -8.65
C GLN A 53 12.41 0.58 -9.11
N GLN A 54 13.40 -0.32 -9.03
CA GLN A 54 13.19 -1.72 -9.33
C GLN A 54 12.50 -2.37 -8.13
N PHE A 55 11.37 -3.02 -8.38
CA PHE A 55 10.76 -3.91 -7.41
C PHE A 55 11.18 -5.35 -7.70
N THR A 56 11.73 -6.03 -6.70
CA THR A 56 12.13 -7.43 -6.79
C THR A 56 11.89 -8.15 -5.47
N VAL A 57 11.17 -9.26 -5.52
CA VAL A 57 11.13 -10.25 -4.44
C VAL A 57 11.41 -11.62 -5.02
N SER A 58 12.15 -12.47 -4.31
CA SER A 58 12.41 -13.83 -4.77
C SER A 58 12.65 -14.80 -3.63
N ARG A 59 12.22 -16.04 -3.85
CA ARG A 59 12.45 -17.20 -2.99
C ARG A 59 13.17 -18.28 -3.78
N ALA A 60 14.28 -18.74 -3.22
CA ALA A 60 15.10 -19.81 -3.78
C ALA A 60 15.85 -20.54 -2.66
N GLY A 61 16.72 -21.48 -3.03
CA GLY A 61 17.53 -22.25 -2.08
C GLY A 61 16.86 -23.54 -1.59
N TYR A 62 17.58 -24.29 -0.75
CA TYR A 62 17.11 -25.54 -0.13
C TYR A 62 17.56 -25.60 1.35
N PRO A 63 16.63 -25.51 2.33
CA PRO A 63 15.20 -25.25 2.16
C PRO A 63 14.91 -23.86 1.55
N PRO A 64 13.78 -23.63 0.88
CA PRO A 64 13.47 -22.34 0.26
C PRO A 64 13.34 -21.20 1.28
N TYR A 65 13.96 -20.06 0.98
CA TYR A 65 13.89 -18.84 1.79
C TYR A 65 13.89 -17.58 0.89
N ASN A 66 13.47 -16.44 1.44
CA ASN A 66 13.47 -15.17 0.72
C ASN A 66 14.90 -14.69 0.48
N THR A 67 15.38 -14.82 -0.77
CA THR A 67 16.71 -14.39 -1.20
C THR A 67 16.74 -12.90 -1.56
N GLN A 68 15.59 -12.34 -1.94
CA GLN A 68 15.40 -10.92 -2.18
C GLN A 68 14.05 -10.47 -1.60
N ILE A 69 14.06 -9.32 -0.92
CA ILE A 69 12.87 -8.62 -0.43
C ILE A 69 12.95 -7.15 -0.85
N SER A 70 11.82 -6.46 -0.97
CA SER A 70 11.78 -5.05 -1.40
C SER A 70 11.28 -4.15 -0.29
N ALA A 71 12.03 -3.11 0.03
CA ALA A 71 11.57 -2.01 0.85
C ALA A 71 11.11 -0.86 -0.06
N ILE A 72 9.96 -0.27 0.23
CA ILE A 72 9.36 0.84 -0.53
C ILE A 72 9.17 2.03 0.40
N THR A 73 9.56 3.24 0.00
CA THR A 73 9.31 4.43 0.80
C THR A 73 8.73 5.58 -0.01
N PHE A 74 7.70 6.21 0.54
CA PHE A 74 7.03 7.39 0.02
C PHE A 74 7.39 8.55 0.95
N ASN A 75 8.05 9.56 0.39
CA ASN A 75 8.42 10.80 1.08
C ASN A 75 7.63 11.96 0.49
N TYR A 76 7.56 13.08 1.22
CA TYR A 76 6.89 14.30 0.78
C TYR A 76 5.36 14.13 0.62
N ILE A 77 4.76 13.28 1.45
CA ILE A 77 3.29 13.24 1.57
C ILE A 77 2.87 14.56 2.22
N PRO A 78 2.00 15.38 1.57
CA PRO A 78 1.69 16.72 2.06
C PRO A 78 1.22 16.74 3.51
N GLN A 79 1.70 17.72 4.28
CA GLN A 79 1.25 17.91 5.65
C GLN A 79 -0.27 18.12 5.69
N GLY A 80 -0.96 17.39 6.57
CA GLY A 80 -2.41 17.42 6.68
C GLY A 80 -3.14 16.58 5.63
N ALA A 81 -2.43 15.80 4.81
CA ALA A 81 -3.06 14.79 3.97
C ALA A 81 -3.85 13.78 4.81
N THR A 82 -4.95 13.28 4.26
CA THR A 82 -5.82 12.28 4.89
C THR A 82 -6.00 11.07 3.98
N GLY A 83 -6.36 9.92 4.56
CA GLY A 83 -6.73 8.73 3.77
C GLY A 83 -5.59 8.20 2.90
N CYS A 84 -4.39 8.00 3.47
CA CYS A 84 -3.24 7.50 2.71
C CYS A 84 -3.42 6.01 2.40
N MET A 85 -3.59 5.71 1.12
CA MET A 85 -3.83 4.37 0.61
C MET A 85 -2.69 3.90 -0.27
N LEU A 86 -2.13 2.72 0.05
CA LEU A 86 -1.17 2.04 -0.81
C LEU A 86 -1.93 1.29 -1.90
N GLU A 87 -1.65 1.62 -3.16
CA GLU A 87 -2.19 0.94 -4.33
C GLU A 87 -1.09 0.20 -5.10
N ILE A 88 -1.44 -0.95 -5.66
CA ILE A 88 -0.68 -1.65 -6.72
C ILE A 88 -1.48 -1.59 -8.02
N ASP A 89 -0.79 -1.23 -9.11
CA ASP A 89 -1.33 -1.17 -10.47
C ASP A 89 -0.51 -2.11 -11.37
N ILE A 90 -1.17 -3.10 -11.96
CA ILE A 90 -0.56 -4.05 -12.90
C ILE A 90 -1.26 -3.90 -14.26
N PRO A 91 -0.53 -3.52 -15.31
CA PRO A 91 -1.12 -3.39 -16.64
C PRO A 91 -1.49 -4.76 -17.20
N VAL A 92 -2.20 -4.74 -18.33
CA VAL A 92 -2.45 -5.96 -19.11
C VAL A 92 -1.13 -6.65 -19.45
N LEU A 93 -1.00 -7.92 -19.05
CA LEU A 93 0.16 -8.75 -19.34
C LEU A 93 -0.11 -9.59 -20.59
N THR A 94 0.84 -9.63 -21.51
CA THR A 94 0.67 -10.28 -22.82
C THR A 94 1.44 -11.59 -22.94
N GLN A 95 2.36 -11.84 -22.00
CA GLN A 95 3.22 -13.02 -22.02
C GLN A 95 3.16 -13.75 -20.68
N PRO A 96 3.26 -15.10 -20.67
CA PRO A 96 3.51 -15.84 -19.45
C PRO A 96 4.79 -15.37 -18.77
N ASN A 97 4.75 -15.30 -17.44
CA ASN A 97 5.85 -14.90 -16.58
C ASN A 97 6.47 -13.52 -16.87
N GLN A 98 5.69 -12.60 -17.45
CA GLN A 98 6.20 -11.28 -17.85
C GLN A 98 6.77 -10.45 -16.68
N ILE A 99 6.18 -10.56 -15.49
CA ILE A 99 6.62 -9.84 -14.28
C ILE A 99 6.82 -10.73 -13.07
N ALA A 100 6.36 -11.98 -13.12
CA ALA A 100 6.36 -12.88 -11.97
C ALA A 100 6.28 -14.35 -12.40
N GLU A 101 6.89 -15.25 -11.63
CA GLU A 101 6.90 -16.70 -11.89
C GLU A 101 6.83 -17.49 -10.57
N GLY A 102 6.31 -18.72 -10.64
CA GLY A 102 6.23 -19.62 -9.48
C GLY A 102 5.28 -19.12 -8.38
N ALA A 103 5.72 -19.19 -7.13
CA ALA A 103 4.97 -18.72 -5.97
C ALA A 103 5.11 -17.19 -5.79
N THR A 104 4.02 -16.44 -6.01
CA THR A 104 4.08 -14.97 -6.16
C THR A 104 3.26 -14.17 -5.15
N GLN A 105 2.60 -14.82 -4.19
CA GLN A 105 1.94 -14.11 -3.10
C GLN A 105 2.95 -13.38 -2.22
N VAL A 106 2.71 -12.10 -1.98
CA VAL A 106 3.50 -11.27 -1.07
C VAL A 106 2.72 -10.90 0.17
N ASP A 107 3.44 -10.78 1.28
CA ASP A 107 3.01 -10.10 2.49
C ASP A 107 3.58 -8.68 2.48
N ILE A 108 2.73 -7.70 2.81
CA ILE A 108 3.09 -6.28 2.79
C ILE A 108 2.97 -5.75 4.21
N TRP A 109 4.08 -5.25 4.74
CA TRP A 109 4.20 -4.76 6.10
C TRP A 109 4.44 -3.26 6.10
N THR A 110 3.80 -2.53 6.99
CA THR A 110 4.26 -1.20 7.37
C THR A 110 5.56 -1.31 8.16
N THR A 111 6.37 -0.26 8.11
CA THR A 111 7.68 -0.23 8.78
C THR A 111 7.94 1.09 9.46
N ASP A 112 8.99 1.14 10.28
CA ASP A 112 9.61 2.42 10.64
C ASP A 112 10.03 3.19 9.37
N PRO A 113 9.82 4.52 9.33
CA PRO A 113 10.13 5.32 8.15
C PRO A 113 11.63 5.29 7.85
N TRP A 114 11.97 5.30 6.57
CA TRP A 114 13.34 5.39 6.07
C TRP A 114 13.40 6.17 4.75
N ASP A 115 14.58 6.65 4.40
CA ASP A 115 14.82 7.51 3.24
C ASP A 115 16.17 7.25 2.56
N TRP A 116 16.52 8.10 1.59
CA TRP A 116 17.79 8.00 0.84
C TRP A 116 19.04 8.15 1.72
N TYR A 117 18.93 8.80 2.88
CA TYR A 117 20.06 9.00 3.80
C TYR A 117 20.20 7.85 4.81
N SER A 118 19.22 6.95 4.87
CA SER A 118 19.12 5.87 5.84
C SER A 118 18.68 4.56 5.17
N LEU A 119 19.36 4.21 4.06
CA LEU A 119 18.98 3.07 3.23
C LEU A 119 19.05 1.73 3.99
N PRO A 120 17.99 0.89 3.88
CA PRO A 120 17.98 -0.43 4.49
C PRO A 120 18.92 -1.40 3.76
N THR A 121 19.26 -2.49 4.43
CA THR A 121 20.04 -3.59 3.85
C THR A 121 19.42 -4.91 4.27
N TYR A 122 19.80 -6.03 3.65
CA TYR A 122 19.25 -7.33 4.03
C TYR A 122 19.53 -7.69 5.49
N ASN A 123 20.74 -7.39 5.99
CA ASN A 123 21.11 -7.61 7.39
C ASN A 123 20.50 -6.59 8.36
N ARG A 124 20.07 -5.43 7.84
CA ARG A 124 19.42 -4.35 8.62
C ARG A 124 18.17 -3.88 7.89
N PRO A 125 17.12 -4.71 7.78
CA PRO A 125 15.88 -4.31 7.14
C PRO A 125 15.15 -3.30 8.03
N PRO A 126 14.25 -2.48 7.45
CA PRO A 126 13.44 -1.58 8.26
C PRO A 126 12.54 -2.39 9.19
N LYS A 127 12.38 -1.92 10.43
CA LYS A 127 11.62 -2.66 11.45
C LYS A 127 10.16 -2.75 11.05
N ARG A 128 9.66 -3.99 10.87
CA ARG A 128 8.24 -4.27 10.61
C ARG A 128 7.38 -3.81 11.78
N ARG A 129 6.22 -3.23 11.46
CA ARG A 129 5.17 -2.88 12.42
C ARG A 129 3.98 -3.81 12.25
N GLU A 130 3.11 -3.53 11.29
CA GLU A 130 1.88 -4.28 11.07
C GLU A 130 1.84 -4.81 9.64
N MET A 131 1.37 -6.06 9.48
CA MET A 131 1.03 -6.59 8.16
C MET A 131 -0.28 -5.95 7.71
N VAL A 132 -0.24 -5.22 6.61
CA VAL A 132 -1.38 -4.42 6.13
C VAL A 132 -2.09 -5.03 4.94
N GLY A 133 -1.49 -6.02 4.28
CA GLY A 133 -2.16 -6.72 3.19
C GLY A 133 -1.32 -7.81 2.55
N THR A 134 -1.96 -8.47 1.59
CA THR A 134 -1.34 -9.46 0.71
C THR A 134 -1.70 -9.16 -0.73
N TYR A 135 -0.84 -9.54 -1.67
CA TYR A 135 -1.15 -9.48 -3.09
C TYR A 135 -0.54 -10.67 -3.83
N ILE A 136 -1.26 -11.22 -4.81
CA ILE A 136 -0.77 -12.30 -5.67
C ILE A 136 -0.48 -11.71 -7.03
N PHE A 137 0.80 -11.69 -7.43
CA PHE A 137 1.16 -11.20 -8.76
C PHE A 137 0.79 -12.25 -9.84
N PRO A 138 0.15 -11.83 -10.94
CA PRO A 138 -0.22 -12.74 -12.02
C PRO A 138 1.02 -13.29 -12.75
N THR A 139 1.01 -14.59 -13.03
CA THR A 139 2.06 -15.29 -13.80
C THR A 139 1.63 -15.60 -15.23
N GLN A 140 0.36 -15.39 -15.57
CA GLN A 140 -0.21 -15.65 -16.90
C GLN A 140 -0.63 -14.33 -17.56
N PRO A 141 -0.78 -14.31 -18.90
CA PRO A 141 -1.39 -13.19 -19.59
C PRO A 141 -2.74 -12.80 -18.97
N THR A 142 -3.01 -11.50 -18.90
CA THR A 142 -4.28 -10.96 -18.41
C THR A 142 -5.02 -10.27 -19.53
N THR A 143 -6.33 -10.08 -19.39
CA THR A 143 -7.16 -9.33 -20.36
C THR A 143 -7.50 -7.93 -19.87
N GLU A 144 -7.30 -7.68 -18.58
CA GLU A 144 -7.63 -6.43 -17.90
C GLU A 144 -6.47 -5.98 -17.01
N GLU A 145 -6.42 -4.68 -16.78
CA GLU A 145 -5.56 -4.05 -15.78
C GLU A 145 -6.02 -4.41 -14.37
N SER A 146 -5.09 -4.63 -13.45
CA SER A 146 -5.36 -4.91 -12.04
C SER A 146 -4.93 -3.71 -11.19
N LYS A 147 -5.91 -2.92 -10.73
CA LYS A 147 -5.70 -1.88 -9.71
C LYS A 147 -6.27 -2.35 -8.39
N ARG A 148 -5.48 -2.34 -7.32
CA ARG A 148 -5.91 -2.76 -5.98
C ARG A 148 -5.35 -1.85 -4.90
N ILE A 149 -6.24 -1.34 -4.05
CA ILE A 149 -5.87 -0.77 -2.76
C ILE A 149 -5.49 -1.93 -1.83
N ILE A 150 -4.24 -1.93 -1.37
CA ILE A 150 -3.69 -2.93 -0.46
C ILE A 150 -3.94 -2.54 0.99
N ALA A 151 -3.72 -1.27 1.31
CA ALA A 151 -3.77 -0.77 2.68
C ALA A 151 -4.33 0.65 2.69
N SER A 152 -4.97 1.02 3.80
CA SER A 152 -5.41 2.38 4.09
C SER A 152 -4.98 2.72 5.52
N ASN A 153 -4.23 3.81 5.67
CA ASN A 153 -3.60 4.21 6.91
C ASN A 153 -3.77 5.71 7.16
N THR A 154 -3.54 6.11 8.41
CA THR A 154 -3.34 7.53 8.72
C THR A 154 -2.07 8.02 8.05
N CYS A 155 -2.14 9.16 7.37
CA CYS A 155 -1.00 9.74 6.68
C CYS A 155 0.10 10.19 7.64
N SER A 156 1.34 9.99 7.21
CA SER A 156 2.55 10.62 7.74
C SER A 156 3.39 11.15 6.59
N ASP A 157 4.28 12.12 6.86
CA ASP A 157 5.15 12.73 5.82
C ASP A 157 5.98 11.67 5.07
N THR A 158 6.50 10.69 5.81
CA THR A 158 7.12 9.48 5.27
C THR A 158 6.29 8.27 5.62
N MET A 159 5.98 7.43 4.63
CA MET A 159 5.36 6.13 4.81
C MET A 159 6.19 5.06 4.11
N SER A 160 6.55 4.01 4.83
CA SER A 160 7.47 2.99 4.34
C SER A 160 6.91 1.59 4.55
N PHE A 161 7.15 0.72 3.57
CA PHE A 161 6.66 -0.65 3.52
C PHE A 161 7.79 -1.63 3.25
N LEU A 162 7.65 -2.85 3.74
CA LEU A 162 8.48 -3.99 3.39
C LEU A 162 7.61 -5.06 2.74
N VAL A 163 8.07 -5.57 1.61
CA VAL A 163 7.35 -6.57 0.81
C VAL A 163 8.23 -7.80 0.67
N GLU A 164 7.67 -8.95 1.02
CA GLU A 164 8.34 -10.24 0.96
C GLU A 164 7.37 -11.31 0.48
N LEU A 165 7.84 -12.36 -0.19
CA LEU A 165 6.99 -13.51 -0.52
C LEU A 165 6.48 -14.16 0.77
N SER A 166 5.20 -14.54 0.82
CA SER A 166 4.56 -15.02 2.04
C SER A 166 5.27 -16.26 2.58
N ASN A 167 5.57 -16.27 3.89
CA ASN A 167 6.44 -17.29 4.51
C ASN A 167 5.88 -18.72 4.47
N TRP A 168 4.56 -18.88 4.31
CA TRP A 168 3.92 -20.19 4.22
C TRP A 168 4.13 -20.88 2.85
N GLN A 169 4.53 -20.15 1.81
CA GLN A 169 4.76 -20.77 0.50
C GLN A 169 6.11 -21.50 0.51
N THR A 170 6.11 -22.79 0.23
CA THR A 170 7.31 -23.63 0.28
C THR A 170 8.02 -23.78 -1.06
N GLN A 171 7.54 -23.10 -2.10
CA GLN A 171 8.02 -23.23 -3.48
C GLN A 171 8.83 -22.01 -3.90
N SER A 172 9.70 -22.18 -4.90
CA SER A 172 10.40 -21.09 -5.55
C SER A 172 9.42 -20.11 -6.19
N GLY A 173 9.79 -18.84 -6.23
CA GLY A 173 9.03 -17.84 -6.95
C GLY A 173 9.75 -16.52 -7.00
N SER A 174 9.37 -15.69 -7.96
CA SER A 174 9.94 -14.36 -8.11
C SER A 174 8.92 -13.39 -8.69
N VAL A 175 9.10 -12.11 -8.35
CA VAL A 175 8.40 -10.98 -8.96
C VAL A 175 9.45 -9.94 -9.25
N ASN A 176 9.44 -9.37 -10.45
CA ASN A 176 10.44 -8.42 -10.89
C ASN A 176 9.86 -7.45 -11.95
N PHE A 177 9.82 -6.16 -11.63
CA PHE A 177 9.47 -5.11 -12.59
C PHE A 177 10.03 -3.76 -12.16
N TYR A 178 10.19 -2.86 -13.13
CA TYR A 178 10.57 -1.48 -12.85
C TYR A 178 9.31 -0.65 -12.58
N ASN A 179 9.21 -0.01 -11.41
CA ASN A 179 8.08 0.83 -11.03
C ASN A 179 8.06 2.12 -11.87
N THR A 180 6.96 2.36 -12.57
CA THR A 180 6.81 3.54 -13.46
C THR A 180 5.80 4.55 -12.95
N LEU A 181 5.02 4.19 -11.92
CA LEU A 181 4.12 5.11 -11.22
C LEU A 181 4.93 6.16 -10.46
N GLY A 182 4.71 7.44 -10.76
CA GLY A 182 5.38 8.55 -10.08
C GLY A 182 6.22 9.50 -10.94
N GLY A 183 6.06 9.53 -12.27
CA GLY A 183 6.46 10.71 -13.05
C GLY A 183 7.10 10.53 -14.42
N LYS A 184 7.16 9.33 -15.00
CA LYS A 184 7.55 9.19 -16.42
C LYS A 184 6.33 9.03 -17.32
N GLN A 185 5.89 10.15 -17.92
CA GLN A 185 4.88 10.13 -18.97
C GLN A 185 5.36 9.29 -20.16
N GLY A 186 4.45 8.52 -20.77
CA GLY A 186 4.73 7.70 -21.95
C GLY A 186 5.27 6.29 -21.67
N ILE A 187 5.37 5.88 -20.41
CA ILE A 187 5.66 4.49 -20.04
C ILE A 187 4.39 3.86 -19.47
N VAL A 188 4.15 2.59 -19.79
CA VAL A 188 3.02 1.83 -19.23
C VAL A 188 3.07 1.88 -17.70
N PRO A 189 2.03 2.38 -17.02
CA PRO A 189 1.94 2.40 -15.56
C PRO A 189 2.05 0.98 -14.99
N ILE A 190 2.97 0.77 -14.06
CA ILE A 190 3.10 -0.46 -13.28
C ILE A 190 3.73 -0.16 -11.93
N GLY A 191 3.25 -0.85 -10.90
CA GLY A 191 3.86 -0.92 -9.59
C GLY A 191 3.03 -0.23 -8.51
N PHE A 192 3.70 0.29 -7.49
CA PHE A 192 3.09 0.86 -6.30
C PHE A 192 2.94 2.37 -6.42
N ARG A 193 1.87 2.91 -5.83
CA ARG A 193 1.71 4.34 -5.57
C ARG A 193 0.96 4.58 -4.27
N MET A 194 1.17 5.74 -3.68
CA MET A 194 0.35 6.28 -2.61
C MET A 194 -0.76 7.13 -3.21
N ILE A 195 -1.98 6.95 -2.71
CA ILE A 195 -3.15 7.78 -2.99
C ILE A 195 -3.54 8.47 -1.68
N PHE A 196 -3.93 9.74 -1.72
CA PHE A 196 -4.31 10.50 -0.53
C PHE A 196 -5.34 11.57 -0.85
N ASN A 197 -6.01 12.11 0.17
CA ASN A 197 -7.10 13.08 0.08
C ASN A 197 -8.31 12.60 -0.73
N CYS A 198 -8.51 11.27 -0.72
CA CYS A 198 -9.78 10.62 -0.95
C CYS A 198 -10.39 10.26 0.42
#